data_AF-A0A0W8CZP7-F1
#
_entry.id   AF-A0A0W8CZP7-F1
#
_cell.length_a   1.000
_cell.length_b   1.000
_cell.length_c   1.000
_cell.angle_alpha   90.00
_cell.angle_beta   90.00
_cell.angle_gamma   90.00
#
_symmetry.space_group_name_H-M   'P 1'
#
loop_
_entity.id
_entity.type
_entity.pdbx_description
1 polymer ?
#
loop_
_entity_poly.entity_id
_entity_poly.type
_entity_poly.pdbx_seq_one_letter_code
_entity_poly.pdbx_strand_id
1 'polypeptide(L)'
;MGSDSKGTKRLHEDDGDAHERDEGANVQPLDVISMQQLLESMGADKFEPRVVAQLQEFVHRYVTEILVDTQEYSMYADKQTIDPDDIRLAISSRLNHHYAQVPPREKTPNTPRLGDATGFGSTIRGDAARPPIHPRIEGSRNKKYARRPIPININSNM
;
A
#
# COMPACT_ATOMS: atom_id res chain seq x y z
N MET A 1 -0.67 17.76 94.00
CA MET A 1 0.22 16.58 93.97
C MET A 1 -0.19 15.72 92.79
N GLY A 2 0.76 15.41 91.89
CA GLY A 2 0.76 14.33 90.88
C GLY A 2 -0.36 14.39 89.83
N SER A 3 -0.14 14.80 88.58
CA SER A 3 0.71 14.23 87.51
C SER A 3 0.20 12.89 86.94
N ASP A 4 0.17 12.88 85.60
CA ASP A 4 0.28 11.73 84.68
C ASP A 4 -0.99 10.95 84.30
N SER A 5 -1.22 10.53 83.06
CA SER A 5 -0.68 10.79 81.71
C SER A 5 -1.34 9.75 80.78
N LYS A 6 -1.26 9.98 79.47
CA LYS A 6 -1.64 9.10 78.33
C LYS A 6 -3.14 9.10 78.01
N GLY A 7 -3.57 9.74 76.93
CA GLY A 7 -3.15 9.45 75.55
C GLY A 7 -4.05 8.31 75.05
N THR A 8 -4.80 8.45 73.96
CA THR A 8 -4.20 8.37 72.62
C THR A 8 -5.21 8.90 71.58
N LYS A 9 -4.84 10.02 70.96
CA LYS A 9 -4.93 10.31 69.52
C LYS A 9 -6.25 9.97 68.80
N ARG A 10 -7.15 10.96 68.78
CA ARG A 10 -7.94 11.25 67.58
C ARG A 10 -6.97 11.78 66.51
N LEU A 11 -7.32 11.54 65.24
CA LEU A 11 -6.63 11.89 63.99
C LEU A 11 -5.72 10.78 63.45
N HIS A 12 -6.29 9.99 62.55
CA HIS A 12 -5.58 9.35 61.45
C HIS A 12 -5.89 10.20 60.22
N GLU A 13 -4.98 11.13 59.91
CA GLU A 13 -4.75 11.56 58.54
C GLU A 13 -3.63 10.62 58.06
N ASP A 14 -3.95 9.75 57.11
CA ASP A 14 -2.95 9.03 56.34
C ASP A 14 -3.57 8.66 54.98
N ASP A 15 -3.07 9.41 54.00
CA ASP A 15 -2.62 8.95 52.72
C ASP A 15 -3.63 8.48 51.67
N GLY A 16 -3.56 9.23 50.57
CA GLY A 16 -4.36 9.06 49.39
C GLY A 16 -4.28 7.65 48.82
N ASP A 17 -5.45 7.13 48.52
CA ASP A 17 -5.62 6.31 47.34
C ASP A 17 -6.38 7.14 46.31
N ALA A 18 -5.60 7.95 45.61
CA ALA A 18 -5.90 8.33 44.24
C ALA A 18 -5.90 7.05 43.38
N HIS A 19 -6.94 6.21 43.55
CA HIS A 19 -7.37 5.38 42.44
C HIS A 19 -8.12 6.29 41.49
N GLU A 20 -7.31 7.04 40.74
CA GLU A 20 -7.53 7.36 39.35
C GLU A 20 -8.37 6.22 38.76
N ARG A 21 -9.66 6.47 38.57
CA ARG A 21 -10.52 5.62 37.75
C ARG A 21 -10.14 5.96 36.32
N ASP A 22 -8.96 5.44 36.01
CA ASP A 22 -8.35 5.28 34.72
C ASP A 22 -9.36 4.67 33.74
N GLU A 23 -9.19 5.07 32.48
CA GLU A 23 -9.88 4.54 31.31
C GLU A 23 -11.41 4.76 31.31
N GLY A 24 -11.81 6.01 31.10
CA GLY A 24 -12.99 6.30 30.29
C GLY A 24 -12.78 5.63 28.93
N ALA A 25 -13.29 4.40 28.84
CA ALA A 25 -12.98 3.41 27.82
C ALA A 25 -12.77 4.05 26.45
N ASN A 26 -11.51 4.09 26.04
CA ASN A 26 -11.08 4.30 24.67
C ASN A 26 -11.53 3.07 23.84
N VAL A 27 -12.85 2.89 23.70
CA VAL A 27 -13.43 1.81 22.92
C VAL A 27 -13.18 2.14 21.46
N GLN A 28 -12.03 1.70 20.96
CA GLN A 28 -11.79 1.71 19.54
C GLN A 28 -12.88 0.87 18.86
N PRO A 29 -13.42 1.32 17.71
CA PRO A 29 -14.45 0.58 17.01
C PRO A 29 -13.95 -0.82 16.63
N LEU A 30 -14.86 -1.80 16.62
CA LEU A 30 -14.53 -3.21 16.38
C LEU A 30 -13.76 -3.43 15.07
N ASP A 31 -14.09 -2.66 14.04
CA ASP A 31 -13.42 -2.73 12.73
C ASP A 31 -11.94 -2.36 12.83
N VAL A 32 -11.59 -1.36 13.65
CA VAL A 32 -10.20 -0.94 13.87
C VAL A 32 -9.43 -2.05 14.59
N ILE A 33 -10.04 -2.65 15.62
CA ILE A 33 -9.45 -3.77 16.35
C ILE A 33 -9.23 -4.97 15.42
N SER A 34 -10.21 -5.28 14.56
CA SER A 34 -10.14 -6.38 13.59
C SER A 34 -9.03 -6.14 12.55
N MET A 35 -8.85 -4.89 12.09
CA MET A 35 -7.78 -4.55 11.15
C MET A 35 -6.40 -4.64 11.80
N GLN A 36 -6.25 -4.28 13.08
CA GLN A 36 -4.99 -4.46 13.82
C GLN A 36 -4.64 -5.94 13.97
N GLN A 37 -5.61 -6.76 14.38
CA GLN A 37 -5.44 -8.22 14.48
C GLN A 37 -5.09 -8.87 13.12
N LEU A 38 -5.66 -8.35 12.02
CA LEU A 38 -5.32 -8.81 10.67
C LEU A 38 -3.85 -8.50 10.35
N LEU A 39 -3.36 -7.29 10.64
CA LEU A 39 -1.96 -6.91 10.42
C LEU A 39 -1.01 -7.78 11.26
N GLU A 40 -1.35 -8.02 12.52
CA GLU A 40 -0.59 -8.92 13.41
C GLU A 40 -0.53 -10.35 12.85
N SER A 41 -1.65 -10.88 12.35
CA SER A 41 -1.70 -12.23 11.76
C SER A 41 -0.82 -12.39 10.51
N MET A 42 -0.52 -11.29 9.81
CA MET A 42 0.38 -11.26 8.65
C MET A 42 1.85 -11.04 9.04
N GLY A 43 2.17 -10.93 10.33
CA GLY A 43 3.53 -10.66 10.83
C GLY A 43 3.95 -9.20 10.74
N ALA A 44 3.00 -8.27 10.59
CA ALA A 44 3.27 -6.84 10.58
C ALA A 44 3.17 -6.25 12.00
N ASP A 45 4.17 -6.53 12.84
CA ASP A 45 4.17 -6.12 14.26
C ASP A 45 4.37 -4.62 14.48
N LYS A 46 4.81 -3.88 13.46
CA LYS A 46 5.07 -2.43 13.50
C LYS A 46 4.50 -1.77 12.26
N PHE A 47 3.41 -1.03 12.43
CA PHE A 47 2.78 -0.23 11.38
C PHE A 47 2.52 1.20 11.85
N GLU A 48 2.44 2.14 10.91
CA GLU A 48 2.02 3.51 11.22
C GLU A 48 0.50 3.51 11.50
N PRO A 49 0.00 4.26 12.50
CA PRO A 49 -1.43 4.32 12.81
C PRO A 49 -2.33 4.68 11.61
N ARG A 50 -1.80 5.45 10.64
CA ARG A 50 -2.53 5.82 9.41
C ARG A 50 -2.86 4.63 8.51
N VAL A 51 -2.09 3.55 8.56
CA VAL A 51 -2.30 2.36 7.72
C VAL A 51 -3.66 1.74 8.04
N VAL A 52 -4.07 1.74 9.31
CA VAL A 52 -5.37 1.18 9.72
C VAL A 52 -6.53 1.98 9.11
N ALA A 53 -6.46 3.31 9.15
CA ALA A 53 -7.46 4.17 8.53
C ALA A 53 -7.51 3.99 7.01
N GLN A 54 -6.35 3.92 6.34
CA GLN A 54 -6.27 3.68 4.90
C GLN A 54 -6.84 2.31 4.51
N LEU A 55 -6.60 1.28 5.33
CA LEU A 55 -7.14 -0.05 5.09
C LEU A 55 -8.66 -0.08 5.26
N GLN A 56 -9.20 0.61 6.27
CA GLN A 56 -10.65 0.78 6.42
C GLN A 56 -11.28 1.50 5.22
N GLU A 57 -10.69 2.61 4.77
CA GLU A 57 -11.15 3.34 3.58
C GLU A 57 -11.13 2.46 2.34
N PHE A 58 -10.06 1.66 2.17
CA PHE A 58 -9.94 0.71 1.08
C PHE A 58 -11.05 -0.34 1.12
N VAL A 59 -11.29 -0.97 2.27
CA VAL A 59 -12.32 -2.01 2.43
C VAL A 59 -13.71 -1.41 2.16
N HIS A 60 -14.02 -0.24 2.73
CA HIS A 60 -15.29 0.43 2.50
C HIS A 60 -15.54 0.71 1.02
N ARG A 61 -14.54 1.28 0.34
CA ARG A 61 -14.64 1.56 -1.10
C ARG A 61 -14.78 0.28 -1.91
N TYR A 62 -13.97 -0.74 -1.63
CA TYR A 62 -14.02 -2.02 -2.33
C TYR A 62 -15.40 -2.68 -2.22
N VAL A 63 -15.95 -2.78 -1.00
CA VAL A 63 -17.26 -3.41 -0.78
C VAL A 63 -18.37 -2.59 -1.45
N THR A 64 -18.34 -1.25 -1.31
CA THR A 64 -19.34 -0.37 -1.94
C THR A 64 -19.35 -0.56 -3.45
N GLU A 65 -18.18 -0.56 -4.07
CA GLU A 65 -18.01 -0.74 -5.51
C GLU A 65 -18.51 -2.12 -5.98
N ILE A 66 -18.21 -3.19 -5.24
CA ILE A 66 -18.72 -4.55 -5.56
C ILE A 66 -20.24 -4.61 -5.42
N LEU A 67 -20.82 -3.98 -4.39
CA LEU A 67 -22.27 -3.99 -4.17
C LEU A 67 -23.02 -3.22 -5.26
N VAL A 68 -22.46 -2.13 -5.78
CA VAL A 68 -23.03 -1.39 -6.92
C VAL A 68 -23.09 -2.28 -8.17
N ASP A 69 -21.97 -2.94 -8.52
CA ASP A 69 -21.92 -3.84 -9.69
C ASP A 69 -22.85 -5.05 -9.50
N THR A 70 -22.92 -5.59 -8.28
CA THR A 70 -23.81 -6.71 -7.92
C THR A 70 -25.28 -6.32 -8.09
N GLN A 71 -25.66 -5.12 -7.64
CA GLN A 71 -27.02 -4.61 -7.80
C GLN A 71 -27.39 -4.48 -9.28
N GLU A 72 -26.47 -3.99 -10.11
CA GLU A 72 -26.69 -3.91 -11.56
C GLU A 72 -26.92 -5.29 -12.19
N TYR A 73 -26.18 -6.31 -11.77
CA TYR A 73 -26.37 -7.68 -12.25
C TYR A 73 -27.68 -8.32 -11.78
N SER A 74 -28.08 -8.09 -10.53
CA SER A 74 -29.40 -8.51 -10.02
C SER A 74 -30.53 -7.84 -10.81
N MET A 75 -30.42 -6.53 -11.08
CA MET A 75 -31.40 -5.79 -11.88
C MET A 75 -31.46 -6.27 -13.33
N TYR A 76 -30.32 -6.63 -13.93
CA TYR A 76 -30.28 -7.20 -15.29
C TYR A 76 -31.00 -8.55 -15.39
N ALA A 77 -31.02 -9.32 -14.30
CA ALA A 77 -31.73 -10.59 -14.21
C ALA A 77 -33.19 -10.44 -13.74
N ASP A 78 -33.73 -9.21 -13.66
CA ASP A 78 -35.07 -8.88 -13.14
C ASP A 78 -35.31 -9.40 -11.70
N LYS A 79 -34.25 -9.59 -10.92
CA LYS A 79 -34.32 -10.02 -9.51
C LYS A 79 -34.43 -8.82 -8.58
N GLN A 80 -35.29 -8.92 -7.58
CA GLN A 80 -35.48 -7.89 -6.53
C GLN A 80 -34.53 -8.06 -5.34
N THR A 81 -33.82 -9.18 -5.26
CA THR A 81 -32.90 -9.53 -4.17
C THR A 81 -31.55 -9.94 -4.74
N ILE A 82 -30.49 -9.50 -4.10
CA ILE A 82 -29.11 -9.84 -4.46
C ILE A 82 -28.83 -11.31 -4.13
N ASP A 83 -28.36 -12.08 -5.10
CA ASP A 83 -27.90 -13.45 -4.91
C ASP A 83 -26.38 -13.53 -4.73
N PRO A 84 -25.86 -14.59 -4.07
CA PRO A 84 -24.43 -14.81 -3.94
C PRO A 84 -23.72 -15.02 -5.30
N ASP A 85 -24.45 -15.48 -6.32
CA ASP A 85 -23.91 -15.64 -7.67
C ASP A 85 -23.67 -14.29 -8.35
N ASP A 86 -24.50 -13.28 -8.08
CA ASP A 86 -24.32 -11.92 -8.60
C ASP A 86 -23.07 -11.28 -7.97
N ILE A 87 -22.82 -11.53 -6.67
CA ILE A 87 -21.60 -11.09 -5.97
C ILE A 87 -20.36 -11.74 -6.57
N ARG A 88 -20.41 -13.06 -6.83
CA ARG A 88 -19.30 -13.80 -7.45
C ARG A 88 -18.98 -13.28 -8.85
N LEU A 89 -20.02 -12.94 -9.61
CA LEU A 89 -19.87 -12.35 -10.93
C LEU A 89 -19.20 -10.97 -10.86
N ALA A 90 -19.64 -10.09 -9.94
CA ALA A 90 -19.04 -8.77 -9.71
C ALA A 90 -17.56 -8.85 -9.32
N ILE A 91 -17.22 -9.74 -8.39
CA ILE A 91 -15.82 -9.96 -7.98
C ILE A 91 -14.98 -10.46 -9.16
N SER A 92 -15.47 -11.46 -9.91
CA SER A 92 -14.75 -12.05 -11.03
C SER A 92 -14.51 -11.04 -12.16
N SER A 93 -15.51 -10.20 -12.44
CA SER A 93 -15.42 -9.11 -13.42
C SER A 93 -14.27 -8.14 -13.07
N ARG A 94 -14.15 -7.75 -11.79
CA ARG A 94 -13.09 -6.82 -11.34
C ARG A 94 -11.71 -7.46 -11.24
N LEU A 95 -11.61 -8.70 -10.79
CA LEU A 95 -10.34 -9.45 -10.73
C LEU A 95 -9.65 -9.50 -12.08
N ASN A 96 -10.41 -9.54 -13.18
CA ASN A 96 -9.84 -9.58 -14.51
C ASN A 96 -9.17 -8.26 -14.94
N HIS A 97 -9.59 -7.13 -14.37
CA HIS A 97 -9.18 -5.79 -14.84
C HIS A 97 -8.28 -5.03 -13.86
N HIS A 98 -8.44 -5.25 -12.54
CA HIS A 98 -7.83 -4.39 -11.53
C HIS A 98 -6.72 -5.06 -10.71
N TYR A 99 -6.63 -6.39 -10.72
CA TYR A 99 -5.75 -7.12 -9.81
C TYR A 99 -4.70 -7.93 -10.56
N ALA A 100 -3.54 -8.08 -9.92
CA ALA A 100 -2.46 -8.91 -10.44
C ALA A 100 -2.93 -10.37 -10.48
N GLN A 101 -3.07 -10.89 -11.70
CA GLN A 101 -3.31 -12.32 -11.89
C GLN A 101 -2.00 -13.06 -11.75
N VAL A 102 -2.03 -14.20 -11.06
CA VAL A 102 -0.90 -15.13 -11.07
C VAL A 102 -0.59 -15.45 -12.53
N PRO A 103 0.65 -15.18 -13.00
CA PRO A 103 0.99 -15.43 -14.39
C PRO A 103 0.63 -16.87 -14.76
N PRO A 104 -0.21 -17.09 -15.80
CA PRO A 104 -0.56 -18.44 -16.21
C PRO A 104 0.72 -19.21 -16.50
N ARG A 105 0.90 -20.37 -15.86
CA ARG A 105 2.13 -21.17 -15.96
C ARG A 105 2.43 -21.60 -17.41
N GLU A 106 1.41 -21.64 -18.26
CA GLU A 106 1.51 -21.96 -19.69
C GLU A 106 1.95 -20.76 -20.56
N LYS A 107 1.92 -19.54 -20.01
CA LYS A 107 2.36 -18.30 -20.67
C LYS A 107 3.74 -17.84 -20.23
N THR A 108 4.57 -18.73 -19.67
CA THR A 108 5.99 -18.63 -19.98
C THR A 108 6.10 -19.21 -21.39
N PRO A 109 6.20 -18.39 -22.46
CA PRO A 109 6.62 -18.97 -23.71
C PRO A 109 7.91 -19.71 -23.37
N ASN A 110 7.99 -20.99 -23.73
CA ASN A 110 9.27 -21.59 -24.03
C ASN A 110 9.82 -20.84 -25.24
N THR A 111 10.13 -19.56 -25.07
CA THR A 111 11.18 -18.90 -25.80
C THR A 111 12.41 -19.41 -25.09
N PRO A 112 13.18 -20.34 -25.69
CA PRO A 112 14.62 -20.22 -25.57
C PRO A 112 14.91 -18.71 -25.66
N ARG A 113 15.53 -18.11 -24.65
CA ARG A 113 16.20 -16.85 -24.93
C ARG A 113 17.08 -17.18 -26.12
N LEU A 114 17.19 -16.28 -27.09
CA LEU A 114 17.94 -16.47 -28.34
C LEU A 114 19.42 -16.94 -28.14
N GLY A 115 19.89 -17.22 -26.92
CA GLY A 115 21.15 -17.87 -26.58
C GLY A 115 21.08 -19.31 -26.04
N ASP A 116 19.92 -19.93 -25.81
CA ASP A 116 19.86 -21.28 -25.19
C ASP A 116 20.11 -22.42 -26.21
N ALA A 117 20.23 -22.10 -27.51
CA ALA A 117 20.41 -23.06 -28.59
C ALA A 117 21.85 -23.13 -29.15
N THR A 118 22.83 -22.46 -28.53
CA THR A 118 24.23 -22.53 -28.97
C THR A 118 25.08 -23.15 -27.87
N GLY A 119 25.44 -24.41 -28.11
CA GLY A 119 26.17 -25.25 -27.18
C GLY A 119 27.47 -24.64 -26.66
N PHE A 120 27.81 -25.05 -25.44
CA PHE A 120 29.10 -24.81 -24.83
C PHE A 120 30.22 -25.23 -25.78
N GLY A 121 31.00 -24.24 -26.22
CA GLY A 121 32.36 -24.39 -26.71
C GLY A 121 32.58 -25.41 -27.83
N SER A 122 32.54 -24.95 -29.08
CA SER A 122 33.65 -25.18 -30.01
C SER A 122 33.38 -24.45 -31.34
N THR A 123 34.45 -23.92 -31.92
CA THR A 123 34.65 -23.70 -33.37
C THR A 123 34.53 -22.24 -33.87
N ILE A 124 35.69 -21.56 -33.88
CA ILE A 124 36.27 -20.81 -35.02
C ILE A 124 35.72 -19.40 -35.39
N ARG A 125 36.63 -18.43 -35.18
CA ARG A 125 36.95 -17.21 -35.96
C ARG A 125 35.83 -16.23 -36.39
N GLY A 126 36.09 -14.97 -36.04
CA GLY A 126 35.92 -13.84 -36.95
C GLY A 126 34.63 -13.04 -36.80
N ASP A 127 34.77 -11.85 -36.21
CA ASP A 127 33.98 -10.66 -36.57
C ASP A 127 32.43 -10.78 -36.59
N ALA A 128 31.81 -11.24 -35.51
CA ALA A 128 30.33 -11.24 -35.41
C ALA A 128 29.76 -11.15 -33.97
N ALA A 129 30.47 -10.52 -33.03
CA ALA A 129 30.02 -10.39 -31.63
C ALA A 129 29.54 -8.98 -31.25
N ARG A 130 28.98 -8.21 -32.19
CA ARG A 130 28.33 -6.93 -31.88
C ARG A 130 26.81 -7.11 -31.92
N PRO A 131 26.08 -6.88 -30.81
CA PRO A 131 24.62 -6.95 -30.84
C PRO A 131 24.08 -5.90 -31.84
N PRO A 132 22.95 -6.18 -32.52
CA PRO A 132 22.35 -5.24 -33.44
C PRO A 132 22.01 -3.93 -32.71
N ILE A 133 22.47 -2.81 -33.27
CA ILE A 133 22.24 -1.47 -32.72
C ILE A 133 20.74 -1.17 -32.85
N HIS A 134 20.01 -1.12 -31.73
CA HIS A 134 18.63 -0.61 -31.71
C HIS A 134 18.58 0.81 -32.31
N PRO A 135 17.48 1.22 -32.98
CA PRO A 135 17.34 2.59 -33.47
C PRO A 135 17.50 3.54 -32.29
N ARG A 136 18.56 4.35 -32.35
CA ARG A 136 18.79 5.43 -31.40
C ARG A 136 17.57 6.34 -31.47
N ILE A 137 16.74 6.37 -30.42
CA ILE A 137 15.82 7.49 -30.21
C ILE A 137 16.73 8.70 -30.05
N GLU A 138 16.85 9.48 -31.12
CA GLU A 138 17.67 10.68 -31.22
C GLU A 138 17.10 11.72 -30.24
N GLY A 139 17.57 11.65 -28.99
CA GLY A 139 17.36 12.70 -28.01
C GLY A 139 17.94 14.01 -28.53
N SER A 140 17.05 14.98 -28.73
CA SER A 140 17.27 16.43 -28.81
C SER A 140 18.49 16.90 -29.60
N ARG A 141 18.25 17.27 -30.86
CA ARG A 141 19.12 18.15 -31.66
C ARG A 141 19.18 19.57 -31.06
N ASN A 142 19.82 19.74 -29.90
CA ASN A 142 20.06 21.07 -29.34
C ASN A 142 21.49 21.30 -28.88
N LYS A 143 22.47 20.88 -29.70
CA LYS A 143 23.89 21.18 -29.50
C LYS A 143 24.42 22.33 -30.37
N LYS A 144 23.56 23.02 -31.12
CA LYS A 144 23.96 24.12 -32.03
C LYS A 144 23.65 25.53 -31.51
N TYR A 145 22.89 25.66 -30.40
CA TYR A 145 22.49 26.98 -29.88
C TYR A 145 23.16 27.39 -28.56
N ALA A 146 24.01 26.55 -27.96
CA ALA A 146 24.63 26.82 -26.67
C ALA A 146 26.03 27.46 -26.74
N ARG A 147 26.38 28.14 -27.85
CA ARG A 147 27.68 28.85 -27.99
C ARG A 147 27.57 30.24 -28.62
N ARG A 148 26.46 30.93 -28.37
CA ARG A 148 26.46 32.39 -28.51
C ARG A 148 26.39 32.96 -27.09
N PRO A 149 27.43 33.65 -26.60
CA PRO A 149 27.27 34.40 -25.36
C PRO A 149 26.12 35.39 -25.56
N ILE A 150 25.17 35.40 -24.64
CA ILE A 150 24.10 36.40 -24.60
C ILE A 150 24.79 37.73 -24.34
N PRO A 151 24.66 38.75 -25.20
CA PRO A 151 25.20 40.07 -24.88
C PRO A 151 24.40 40.64 -23.70
N ILE A 152 25.06 40.78 -22.56
CA ILE A 152 24.53 41.54 -21.43
C ILE A 152 24.73 43.01 -21.80
N ASN A 153 23.65 43.70 -22.13
CA ASN A 153 23.67 45.13 -22.32
C ASN A 153 23.75 45.79 -20.92
N ILE A 154 24.94 46.28 -20.57
CA ILE A 154 25.19 47.03 -19.32
C ILE A 154 25.19 48.54 -19.63
N ASN A 155 24.13 49.03 -20.25
CA ASN A 155 23.90 50.47 -20.35
C ASN A 155 23.18 50.94 -19.09
N SER A 156 23.93 51.07 -17.99
CA SER A 156 23.58 51.98 -16.91
C SER A 156 24.07 53.37 -17.29
N ASN A 157 23.13 54.17 -17.81
CA ASN A 157 23.00 55.62 -17.73
C ASN A 157 24.27 56.49 -17.61
N MET A 158 24.51 57.32 -18.64
CA MET A 158 24.93 58.73 -18.50
C MET A 158 24.43 59.52 -19.70
#